data_AF-A0A2H9PKJ2-F1
#
_entry.id   AF-A0A2H9PKJ2-F1
#
_cell.length_a   1.000
_cell.length_b   1.000
_cell.length_c   1.000
_cell.angle_alpha   90.00
_cell.angle_beta   90.00
_cell.angle_gamma   90.00
#
_symmetry.space_group_name_H-M   'P 1'
#
loop_
_entity.id
_entity.type
_entity.pdbx_description
1 polymer ?
#
loop_
_entity_poly.entity_id
_entity_poly.type
_entity_poly.pdbx_seq_one_letter_code
_entity_poly.pdbx_strand_id
1 'polypeptide(L)' 'SPIGLILCAEKSNEQVELLELDQGNIRVAEYLTTLPAKDILARKLHQAYQLALERTTSVDQDEE' A
#
# COMPACT_ATOMS: atom_id res chain seq x y z
N SER A 1 14.44 -5.68 1.45
CA SER A 1 14.27 -5.13 2.82
C SER A 1 12.93 -5.55 3.40
N PRO A 2 12.80 -5.73 4.73
CA PRO A 2 11.53 -6.12 5.37
C PRO A 2 10.50 -4.98 5.29
N ILE A 3 9.24 -5.33 5.08
CA ILE A 3 8.10 -4.40 5.10
C ILE A 3 7.40 -4.50 6.46
N GLY A 4 7.23 -3.38 7.14
CA GLY A 4 6.40 -3.26 8.33
C GLY A 4 4.98 -2.84 7.95
N LEU A 5 3.97 -3.43 8.58
CA LEU A 5 2.56 -3.09 8.32
C LEU A 5 1.87 -2.81 9.65
N ILE A 6 1.26 -1.63 9.78
CA ILE A 6 0.53 -1.19 10.98
C ILE A 6 -0.94 -1.06 10.61
N LEU A 7 -1.81 -1.68 11.41
CA LEU A 7 -3.27 -1.61 11.24
C LEU A 7 -3.89 -0.76 12.36
N CYS A 8 -4.42 0.41 11.99
CA CYS A 8 -5.04 1.35 12.92
C CYS A 8 -6.57 1.30 12.80
N ALA A 9 -7.29 1.30 13.93
CA ALA A 9 -8.76 1.39 13.98
C ALA A 9 -9.28 2.63 13.22
N GLU A 10 -8.54 3.71 13.33
CA GLU A 10 -8.70 4.96 12.59
C GLU A 10 -7.28 5.47 12.30
N LYS A 11 -6.98 5.81 11.06
CA LYS A 11 -5.68 6.38 10.67
C LYS A 11 -5.75 7.88 10.89
N SER A 12 -5.05 8.33 11.93
CA SER A 12 -4.70 9.74 12.03
C SER A 12 -3.63 10.04 10.98
N ASN A 13 -4.05 10.49 9.79
CA ASN A 13 -3.12 10.86 8.71
C ASN A 13 -2.10 11.91 9.18
N GLU A 14 -2.52 12.83 10.06
CA GLU A 14 -1.65 13.84 10.68
C GLU A 14 -0.51 13.20 11.52
N GLN A 15 -0.81 12.18 12.32
CA GLN A 15 0.23 11.48 13.09
C GLN A 15 1.15 10.63 12.21
N VAL A 16 0.63 10.03 11.13
CA VAL A 16 1.43 9.26 10.16
C VAL A 16 2.42 10.16 9.45
N GLU A 17 1.97 11.35 9.04
CA GLU A 17 2.79 12.36 8.36
C GLU A 17 3.81 12.99 9.32
N LEU A 18 3.40 13.38 10.54
CA LEU A 18 4.30 13.93 11.55
C LEU A 18 5.44 12.99 11.94
N LEU A 19 5.19 11.68 11.95
CA LEU A 19 6.17 10.64 12.28
C LEU A 19 6.90 10.08 11.04
N GLU A 20 6.62 10.61 9.84
CA GLU A 20 7.20 10.18 8.56
C GLU A 20 7.09 8.67 8.30
N LEU A 21 6.05 8.03 8.84
CA LEU A 21 5.90 6.57 8.77
C LEU A 21 5.64 6.04 7.35
N ASP A 22 5.22 6.91 6.44
CA ASP A 22 5.00 6.63 5.03
C ASP A 22 6.27 6.71 4.17
N GLN A 23 7.30 7.44 4.63
CA GLN A 23 8.59 7.62 3.95
C GLN A 23 9.52 6.40 4.09
N GLY A 24 9.22 5.47 5.02
CA GLY A 24 10.02 4.28 5.28
C GLY A 24 9.49 2.98 4.66
N ASN A 25 9.99 1.85 5.16
CA ASN A 25 9.47 0.50 4.85
C ASN A 25 8.19 0.16 5.62
N ILE A 26 7.60 1.12 6.33
CA ILE A 26 6.38 0.94 7.11
C ILE A 26 5.18 1.41 6.28
N ARG A 27 4.10 0.64 6.33
CA ARG A 27 2.83 0.95 5.67
C ARG A 27 1.73 0.95 6.72
N VAL A 28 1.08 2.10 6.89
CA VAL A 28 -0.04 2.26 7.82
C VAL A 28 -1.35 2.13 7.06
N ALA A 29 -2.17 1.17 7.45
CA ALA A 29 -3.48 0.86 6.87
C ALA A 29 -4.58 0.91 7.93
N GLU A 30 -5.82 1.08 7.49
CA GLU A 30 -7.00 1.12 8.35
C GLU A 30 -7.79 -0.18 8.29
N TYR A 31 -8.58 -0.43 9.34
CA TYR A 31 -9.56 -1.50 9.30
C TYR A 31 -10.66 -1.18 8.30
N LEU A 32 -10.85 -2.12 7.38
CA LEU A 32 -11.99 -2.12 6.50
C LEU A 32 -13.18 -2.72 7.25
N THR A 33 -14.01 -1.86 7.85
CA THR A 33 -15.17 -2.26 8.65
C THR A 33 -16.27 -2.95 7.84
N THR A 34 -16.32 -2.68 6.53
CA THR A 34 -17.25 -3.33 5.60
C THR A 34 -16.54 -3.72 4.32
N LEU A 35 -16.72 -4.98 3.91
CA LEU A 35 -16.14 -5.46 2.66
C LEU A 35 -16.90 -4.84 1.47
N PRO A 36 -16.23 -4.20 0.50
CA PRO A 36 -16.88 -3.72 -0.71
C PRO A 36 -17.44 -4.91 -1.51
N ALA A 37 -18.34 -4.61 -2.44
CA ALA A 37 -18.90 -5.62 -3.34
C ALA A 37 -17.78 -6.41 -4.04
N LYS A 38 -18.03 -7.72 -4.23
CA LYS A 38 -17.04 -8.68 -4.73
C LYS A 38 -16.41 -8.25 -6.06
N ASP A 39 -17.22 -7.69 -6.96
CA ASP A 39 -16.77 -7.22 -8.27
C ASP A 39 -15.82 -6.02 -8.15
N ILE A 40 -16.07 -5.10 -7.21
CA ILE A 40 -15.21 -3.94 -6.94
C ILE A 40 -13.89 -4.42 -6.35
N LEU A 41 -13.94 -5.31 -5.36
CA LEU A 41 -12.75 -5.84 -4.70
C LEU A 41 -11.85 -6.58 -5.69
N ALA A 42 -12.44 -7.45 -6.52
CA ALA A 42 -11.70 -8.19 -7.54
C ALA A 42 -10.99 -7.25 -8.54
N ARG A 43 -11.69 -6.20 -9.00
CA ARG A 43 -11.10 -5.19 -9.88
C ARG A 43 -9.94 -4.44 -9.22
N LYS A 44 -10.13 -3.97 -7.98
CA LYS A 44 -9.07 -3.23 -7.25
C LYS A 44 -7.83 -4.08 -7.00
N LEU A 45 -8.01 -5.36 -6.65
CA LEU A 45 -6.90 -6.29 -6.47
C LEU A 45 -6.16 -6.54 -7.79
N HIS A 46 -6.89 -6.74 -8.88
CA HIS A 46 -6.28 -6.91 -10.19
C HIS A 46 -5.49 -5.66 -10.61
N GLN A 47 -6.04 -4.46 -10.42
CA GLN A 47 -5.33 -3.20 -10.68
C GLN A 47 -4.05 -3.07 -9.83
N ALA A 48 -4.13 -3.36 -8.53
CA ALA A 48 -2.96 -3.31 -7.65
C ALA A 48 -1.86 -4.31 -8.08
N TYR A 49 -2.25 -5.50 -8.55
CA TYR A 49 -1.34 -6.48 -9.09
C TYR A 49 -0.63 -5.98 -10.36
N GLN A 50 -1.35 -5.39 -11.31
CA GLN A 50 -0.73 -4.85 -12.53
C GLN A 50 0.24 -3.72 -12.23
N LEU A 51 -0.12 -2.80 -11.34
CA LEU A 51 0.78 -1.73 -10.89
C LEU A 51 2.05 -2.28 -10.23
N ALA A 52 1.93 -3.35 -9.45
CA ALA A 52 3.09 -4.00 -8.84
C ALA A 52 3.98 -4.65 -9.91
N LEU A 53 3.39 -5.31 -10.91
CA LEU A 53 4.12 -5.92 -12.01
C LEU A 53 4.88 -4.87 -12.83
N GLU A 54 4.22 -3.77 -13.21
CA GLU A 54 4.83 -2.65 -13.93
C GLU A 54 6.07 -2.11 -13.18
N ARG A 55 5.94 -1.89 -11.87
CA ARG A 55 7.06 -1.45 -11.02
C ARG A 55 8.21 -2.45 -10.96
N THR A 56 7.93 -3.75 -10.96
CA THR A 56 9.00 -4.76 -10.97
C THR A 56 9.69 -4.85 -12.32
N THR A 57 8.97 -4.62 -13.43
CA THR A 57 9.55 -4.67 -14.78
C THR A 57 10.33 -3.42 -15.16
N SER A 58 10.13 -2.29 -14.47
CA SER A 58 10.84 -1.02 -14.73
C SER A 58 12.11 -0.83 -13.90
N VAL A 59 12.41 -1.73 -12.95
CA VAL A 59 13.59 -1.62 -12.05
C VAL A 59 14.88 -2.17 -12.71
N ASP A 60 14.78 -2.73 -13.92
CA ASP A 60 15.95 -3.24 -14.67
C ASP A 60 16.60 -2.18 -15.60
N GLN A 61 16.26 -0.88 -15.50
CA GLN A 61 16.79 0.17 -16.41
C GLN A 61 17.62 1.28 -15.75
N ASP A 62 17.95 1.19 -14.46
CA ASP A 62 18.76 2.20 -13.75
C ASP A 62 20.13 1.67 -13.25
N GLU A 63 20.72 0.69 -13.95
CA GLU A 63 22.16 0.38 -13.84
C GLU A 63 22.86 0.69 -15.18
N GLU A 64 23.19 1.97 -15.41
CA GLU A 64 24.30 2.36 -16.31
C GLU A 64 25.10 3.53 -15.74
#